data_AF-A0A7V8G074-F1
#
_entry.id   AF-A0A7V8G074-F1
#
_cell.length_a   1.000
_cell.length_b   1.000
_cell.length_c   1.000
_cell.angle_alpha   90.00
_cell.angle_beta   90.00
_cell.angle_gamma   90.00
#
_symmetry.space_group_name_H-M   'P 1'
#
loop_
_entity.id
_entity.type
_entity.pdbx_description
1 polymer ?
#
loop_
_entity_poly.entity_id
_entity_poly.type
_entity_poly.pdbx_seq_one_letter_code
_entity_poly.pdbx_strand_id
1 'polypeptide(L)'
;MAISDFDLVLFGGTGDLSMRKLLPALYARDRANDLPPEARIICIGRDDKSKEEFLQVVEKDSKPHVPASNMNAAVWERFCGRLQYASVNAKEGASFDHLKDALRNIEGLPRVFYLATPPSLFASICENLSKAGLVTPASRVVLEKPLGRDLASARDINAKVGRFFQESQIFRIDHYLGKEAVQNLLALRFGNVLFEPLWRREWISDVQITIAEELGVGGRFDYYDTSGALRDMLQNHLLQLLCIVAMEPPVSNSADAVRDEKLKVLRSLKRFSPTTLAMNVVRGQYRAGHVNGVAVPGYRKEADANPDSRTETFVAVKAEIDTWRWAGVPFYLRTGKRMADSLAEIVVRFKSVPHSIFAHQNDTPNCLVIRLQPDEGLHMNLMAKQPGDGMRLRPVELELDFREKFKTPRMDAYERLLLDVLRGHLTLFMRSDELEAAWEWVEPILNHWEQQEADPIPYNAGTWGPAAASALIGRDGLQWREEALPEV
;
A
#
# COMPACT_ATOMS: atom_id res chain seq x y z
N MET A 1 8.92 -20.45 -9.78
CA MET A 1 9.11 -20.40 -11.25
C MET A 1 10.34 -19.55 -11.51
N ALA A 2 11.29 -20.04 -12.31
CA ALA A 2 12.52 -19.31 -12.60
C ALA A 2 12.22 -18.05 -13.43
N ILE A 3 12.99 -16.99 -13.21
CA ILE A 3 12.89 -15.75 -13.99
C ILE A 3 13.65 -15.97 -15.29
N SER A 4 12.97 -15.79 -16.42
CA SER A 4 13.65 -15.74 -17.73
C SER A 4 14.58 -14.55 -17.78
N ASP A 5 15.60 -14.61 -18.63
CA ASP A 5 16.45 -13.45 -18.90
C ASP A 5 15.63 -12.20 -19.31
N PHE A 6 16.12 -10.99 -19.00
CA PHE A 6 15.38 -9.74 -19.17
C PHE A 6 16.28 -8.51 -19.28
N ASP A 7 15.73 -7.44 -19.87
CA ASP A 7 16.25 -6.08 -19.73
C ASP A 7 15.30 -5.25 -18.86
N LEU A 8 15.79 -4.74 -17.72
CA LEU A 8 15.04 -3.85 -16.83
C LEU A 8 15.55 -2.43 -16.99
N VAL A 9 14.72 -1.54 -17.50
CA VAL A 9 15.02 -0.12 -17.70
C VAL A 9 14.40 0.68 -16.56
N LEU A 10 15.22 1.41 -15.79
CA LEU A 10 14.78 2.27 -14.71
C LEU A 10 14.80 3.74 -15.18
N PHE A 11 13.64 4.27 -15.59
CA PHE A 11 13.49 5.71 -15.81
C PHE A 11 13.54 6.44 -14.47
N GLY A 12 14.40 7.46 -14.35
CA GLY A 12 14.72 8.04 -13.05
C GLY A 12 15.70 7.17 -12.27
N GLY A 13 16.63 6.51 -12.96
CA GLY A 13 17.60 5.58 -12.39
C GLY A 13 18.54 6.22 -11.37
N THR A 14 18.73 7.53 -11.41
CA THR A 14 19.49 8.33 -10.41
C THR A 14 18.62 8.99 -9.34
N GLY A 15 17.30 8.76 -9.37
CA GLY A 15 16.36 9.35 -8.41
C GLY A 15 16.35 8.67 -7.05
N ASP A 16 15.77 9.35 -6.06
CA ASP A 16 15.68 8.90 -4.66
C ASP A 16 15.07 7.49 -4.53
N LEU A 17 13.97 7.22 -5.23
CA LEU A 17 13.31 5.90 -5.20
C LEU A 17 14.22 4.79 -5.75
N SER A 18 14.88 5.02 -6.88
CA SER A 18 15.79 4.05 -7.49
C SER A 18 16.96 3.73 -6.58
N MET A 19 17.60 4.75 -6.00
CA MET A 19 18.78 4.60 -5.16
C MET A 19 18.45 3.96 -3.81
N ARG A 20 17.34 4.36 -3.18
CA ARG A 20 17.01 3.94 -1.80
C ARG A 20 16.21 2.65 -1.72
N LYS A 21 15.48 2.29 -2.78
CA LYS A 21 14.54 1.15 -2.76
C LYS A 21 14.77 0.16 -3.89
N LEU A 22 14.76 0.60 -5.15
CA LEU A 22 14.77 -0.33 -6.29
C LEU A 22 16.11 -1.06 -6.45
N LEU A 23 17.24 -0.33 -6.48
CA LEU A 23 18.57 -0.95 -6.61
C LEU A 23 18.92 -1.82 -5.39
N PRO A 24 18.70 -1.40 -4.12
CA PRO A 24 18.89 -2.28 -2.96
C PRO A 24 18.01 -3.54 -3.01
N ALA A 25 16.77 -3.42 -3.49
CA ALA A 25 15.89 -4.57 -3.66
C ALA A 25 16.42 -5.54 -4.73
N LEU A 26 16.83 -5.03 -5.91
CA LEU A 26 17.42 -5.86 -6.97
C LEU A 26 18.73 -6.52 -6.53
N TYR A 27 19.57 -5.82 -5.75
CA TYR A 27 20.77 -6.40 -5.13
C TYR A 27 20.40 -7.57 -4.21
N ALA A 28 19.40 -7.40 -3.35
CA ALA A 28 18.97 -8.45 -2.43
C ALA A 28 18.45 -9.69 -3.18
N ARG A 29 17.81 -9.49 -4.34
CA ARG A 29 17.37 -10.58 -5.25
C ARG A 29 18.54 -11.22 -6.00
N ASP A 30 19.51 -10.45 -6.46
CA ASP A 30 20.74 -10.99 -7.05
C ASP A 30 21.49 -11.86 -6.03
N ARG A 31 21.64 -11.39 -4.79
CA ARG A 31 22.23 -12.13 -3.67
C ARG A 31 21.52 -13.44 -3.38
N ALA A 32 20.19 -13.48 -3.51
CA ALA A 32 19.38 -14.69 -3.39
C ALA A 32 19.49 -15.62 -4.61
N ASN A 33 20.26 -15.23 -5.65
CA ASN A 33 20.38 -15.91 -6.94
C ASN A 33 19.03 -16.03 -7.68
N ASP A 34 18.13 -15.06 -7.48
CA ASP A 34 16.86 -14.98 -8.20
C ASP A 34 17.04 -14.46 -9.65
N LEU A 35 18.09 -13.66 -9.91
CA LEU A 35 18.33 -13.03 -11.21
C LEU A 35 19.15 -13.94 -12.14
N PRO A 36 18.75 -14.12 -13.41
CA PRO A 36 19.48 -14.95 -14.36
C PRO A 36 20.85 -14.32 -14.69
N PRO A 37 21.84 -15.11 -15.16
CA PRO A 37 23.21 -14.62 -15.38
C PRO A 37 23.29 -13.43 -16.33
N GLU A 38 22.50 -13.43 -17.40
CA GLU A 38 22.56 -12.42 -18.46
C GLU A 38 21.62 -11.21 -18.24
N ALA A 39 20.93 -11.14 -17.10
CA ALA A 39 20.03 -10.04 -16.78
C ALA A 39 20.76 -8.69 -16.76
N ARG A 40 20.16 -7.69 -17.40
CA ARG A 40 20.67 -6.31 -17.45
C ARG A 40 19.71 -5.34 -16.77
N ILE A 41 20.29 -4.37 -16.05
CA ILE A 41 19.56 -3.28 -15.43
C ILE A 41 20.10 -1.97 -16.02
N ILE A 42 19.29 -1.29 -16.82
CA ILE A 42 19.64 -0.07 -17.52
C ILE A 42 19.04 1.11 -16.76
N CYS A 43 19.89 1.86 -16.08
CA CYS A 43 19.49 3.05 -15.34
C CYS A 43 19.52 4.28 -16.24
N ILE A 44 18.40 5.00 -16.29
CA ILE A 44 18.25 6.18 -17.13
C ILE A 44 18.33 7.45 -16.29
N GLY A 45 19.24 8.34 -16.66
CA GLY A 45 19.35 9.68 -16.11
C GLY A 45 19.33 10.75 -17.20
N ARG A 46 19.28 12.02 -16.76
CA ARG A 46 19.33 13.19 -17.65
C ARG A 46 20.75 13.66 -17.95
N ASP A 47 21.66 13.39 -17.03
CA ASP A 47 23.03 13.86 -17.14
C ASP A 47 23.80 12.94 -18.07
N ASP A 48 24.67 13.51 -18.88
CA ASP A 48 25.64 12.71 -19.63
C ASP A 48 26.69 12.17 -18.65
N LYS A 49 26.66 10.85 -18.41
CA LYS A 49 27.56 10.14 -17.51
C LYS A 49 28.01 8.86 -18.19
N SER A 50 29.28 8.53 -18.00
CA SER A 50 29.80 7.18 -18.27
C SER A 50 29.20 6.16 -17.30
N LYS A 51 29.34 4.88 -17.64
CA LYS A 51 28.97 3.78 -16.73
C LYS A 51 29.76 3.87 -15.43
N GLU A 52 31.04 4.20 -15.50
CA GLU A 52 31.96 4.29 -14.36
C GLU A 52 31.54 5.41 -13.40
N GLU A 53 31.19 6.59 -13.91
CA GLU A 53 30.66 7.69 -13.10
C GLU A 53 29.31 7.33 -12.47
N PHE A 54 28.43 6.65 -13.20
CA PHE A 54 27.17 6.18 -12.64
C PHE A 54 27.39 5.17 -11.51
N LEU A 55 28.34 4.24 -11.64
CA LEU A 55 28.65 3.29 -10.57
C LEU A 55 29.17 3.99 -9.31
N GLN A 56 29.89 5.11 -9.42
CA GLN A 56 30.28 5.91 -8.26
C GLN A 56 29.06 6.51 -7.54
N VAL A 57 28.03 6.91 -8.30
CA VAL A 57 26.75 7.35 -7.72
C VAL A 57 26.06 6.19 -6.99
N VAL A 58 26.02 5.00 -7.58
CA VAL A 58 25.42 3.81 -6.94
C VAL A 58 26.16 3.43 -5.65
N GLU A 59 27.49 3.48 -5.66
CA GLU A 59 28.32 3.25 -4.46
C GLU A 59 28.03 4.25 -3.35
N LYS A 60 27.86 5.52 -3.69
CA LYS A 60 27.64 6.59 -2.73
C LYS A 60 26.19 6.62 -2.21
N ASP A 61 25.22 6.49 -3.10
CA ASP A 61 23.83 6.86 -2.82
C ASP A 61 22.90 5.64 -2.72
N SER A 62 23.28 4.47 -3.25
CA SER A 62 22.47 3.24 -3.13
C SER A 62 23.01 2.25 -2.12
N LYS A 63 24.32 1.99 -2.13
CA LYS A 63 24.97 1.03 -1.23
C LYS A 63 24.68 1.27 0.26
N PRO A 64 24.60 2.53 0.78
CA PRO A 64 24.28 2.76 2.19
C PRO A 64 22.87 2.30 2.60
N HIS A 65 21.98 2.07 1.65
CA HIS A 65 20.62 1.56 1.90
C HIS A 65 20.54 0.03 1.89
N VAL A 66 21.64 -0.66 1.60
CA VAL A 66 21.75 -2.11 1.80
C VAL A 66 22.16 -2.36 3.25
N PRO A 67 21.40 -3.15 4.04
CA PRO A 67 21.78 -3.45 5.41
C PRO A 67 23.18 -4.07 5.48
N ALA A 68 24.00 -3.63 6.45
CA ALA A 68 25.38 -4.11 6.59
C ALA A 68 25.46 -5.63 6.77
N SER A 69 24.49 -6.23 7.49
CA SER A 69 24.35 -7.68 7.64
C SER A 69 24.10 -8.41 6.33
N ASN A 70 23.60 -7.70 5.33
CA ASN A 70 23.26 -8.23 4.02
C ASN A 70 24.33 -8.01 2.96
N MET A 71 25.31 -7.14 3.21
CA MET A 71 26.34 -6.76 2.25
C MET A 71 27.37 -7.88 2.05
N ASN A 72 27.60 -8.22 0.79
CA ASN A 72 28.65 -9.13 0.35
C ASN A 72 29.37 -8.52 -0.86
N ALA A 73 30.70 -8.37 -0.75
CA ALA A 73 31.51 -7.66 -1.74
C ALA A 73 31.49 -8.32 -3.13
N ALA A 74 31.64 -9.65 -3.21
CA ALA A 74 31.64 -10.36 -4.48
C ALA A 74 30.27 -10.31 -5.17
N VAL A 75 29.19 -10.40 -4.38
CA VAL A 75 27.82 -10.25 -4.90
C VAL A 75 27.58 -8.82 -5.37
N TRP A 76 28.09 -7.83 -4.64
CA TRP A 76 27.94 -6.42 -5.00
C TRP A 76 28.67 -6.09 -6.30
N GLU A 77 29.90 -6.58 -6.47
CA GLU A 77 30.66 -6.44 -7.70
C GLU A 77 29.92 -7.10 -8.89
N ARG A 78 29.42 -8.33 -8.70
CA ARG A 78 28.58 -9.00 -9.71
C ARG A 78 27.35 -8.17 -10.06
N PHE A 79 26.64 -7.64 -9.05
CA PHE A 79 25.46 -6.82 -9.23
C PHE A 79 25.78 -5.53 -10.01
N CYS A 80 26.84 -4.80 -9.64
CA CYS A 80 27.33 -3.63 -10.37
C CYS A 80 27.70 -3.96 -11.82
N GLY A 81 28.21 -5.16 -12.10
CA GLY A 81 28.48 -5.64 -13.45
C GLY A 81 27.24 -5.67 -14.36
N ARG A 82 26.05 -5.93 -13.77
CA ARG A 82 24.75 -5.95 -14.48
C ARG A 82 24.22 -4.56 -14.79
N LEU A 83 24.67 -3.54 -14.06
CA LEU A 83 24.20 -2.18 -14.23
C LEU A 83 24.77 -1.57 -15.51
N GLN A 84 23.92 -0.88 -16.25
CA GLN A 84 24.25 -0.04 -17.39
C GLN A 84 23.65 1.34 -17.14
N TYR A 85 24.21 2.36 -17.78
CA TYR A 85 23.67 3.70 -17.74
C TYR A 85 23.43 4.20 -19.16
N ALA A 86 22.31 4.89 -19.38
CA ALA A 86 22.07 5.62 -20.61
C ALA A 86 21.47 7.00 -20.29
N SER A 87 22.01 8.03 -20.95
CA SER A 87 21.46 9.38 -20.87
C SER A 87 20.31 9.51 -21.86
N VAL A 88 19.09 9.64 -21.34
CA VAL A 88 17.86 9.74 -22.14
C VAL A 88 16.96 10.80 -21.55
N ASN A 89 16.53 11.73 -22.39
CA ASN A 89 15.54 12.73 -22.03
C ASN A 89 14.14 12.20 -22.37
N ALA A 90 13.33 11.96 -21.34
CA ALA A 90 11.97 11.45 -21.46
C ALA A 90 11.05 12.23 -22.44
N LYS A 91 11.34 13.52 -22.69
CA LYS A 91 10.56 14.39 -23.58
C LYS A 91 11.12 14.47 -25.01
N GLU A 92 12.36 14.06 -25.24
CA GLU A 92 13.02 14.19 -26.54
C GLU A 92 13.15 12.83 -27.21
N GLY A 93 12.33 12.60 -28.23
CA GLY A 93 12.25 11.30 -28.92
C GLY A 93 13.59 10.81 -29.48
N ALA A 94 14.45 11.71 -29.98
CA ALA A 94 15.77 11.34 -30.53
C ALA A 94 16.69 10.68 -29.48
N SER A 95 16.53 11.00 -28.20
CA SER A 95 17.35 10.39 -27.14
C SER A 95 17.01 8.91 -26.87
N PHE A 96 15.86 8.42 -27.38
CA PHE A 96 15.47 7.01 -27.23
C PHE A 96 16.24 6.08 -28.18
N ASP A 97 16.94 6.62 -29.18
CA ASP A 97 17.88 5.82 -29.99
C ASP A 97 19.04 5.33 -29.12
N HIS A 98 19.53 6.14 -28.19
CA HIS A 98 20.55 5.70 -27.22
C HIS A 98 20.04 4.56 -26.31
N LEU A 99 18.76 4.61 -25.92
CA LEU A 99 18.14 3.51 -25.16
C LEU A 99 18.08 2.23 -26.00
N LYS A 100 17.72 2.37 -27.29
CA LYS A 100 17.65 1.23 -28.21
C LYS A 100 19.02 0.57 -28.37
N ASP A 101 20.09 1.35 -28.44
CA ASP A 101 21.47 0.85 -28.54
C ASP A 101 21.94 0.14 -27.26
N ALA A 102 21.47 0.61 -26.09
CA ALA A 102 21.78 -0.02 -24.80
C ALA A 102 21.02 -1.36 -24.57
N LEU A 103 19.87 -1.54 -25.21
CA LEU A 103 19.02 -2.71 -25.09
C LEU A 103 19.54 -3.88 -25.93
N ARG A 104 19.29 -5.11 -25.46
CA ARG A 104 19.59 -6.30 -26.25
C ARG A 104 18.55 -6.49 -27.35
N ASN A 105 19.04 -6.76 -28.56
CA ASN A 105 18.20 -7.07 -29.71
C ASN A 105 17.94 -8.58 -29.80
N ILE A 106 17.20 -9.12 -28.83
CA ILE A 106 16.81 -10.53 -28.76
C ILE A 106 15.29 -10.61 -28.85
N GLU A 107 14.78 -11.37 -29.82
CA GLU A 107 13.34 -11.57 -30.00
C GLU A 107 12.73 -12.30 -28.79
N GLY A 108 11.59 -11.80 -28.31
CA GLY A 108 10.88 -12.37 -27.17
C GLY A 108 11.52 -12.12 -25.80
N LEU A 109 12.67 -11.44 -25.72
CA LEU A 109 13.28 -11.05 -24.45
C LEU A 109 12.35 -10.07 -23.70
N PRO A 110 11.91 -10.39 -22.46
CA PRO A 110 11.16 -9.47 -21.63
C PRO A 110 11.90 -8.15 -21.41
N ARG A 111 11.23 -7.05 -21.74
CA ARG A 111 11.71 -5.69 -21.49
C ARG A 111 10.79 -5.02 -20.49
N VAL A 112 11.32 -4.67 -19.32
CA VAL A 112 10.55 -4.03 -18.26
C VAL A 112 10.95 -2.56 -18.18
N PHE A 113 10.01 -1.66 -18.39
CA PHE A 113 10.21 -0.21 -18.27
C PHE A 113 9.61 0.28 -16.95
N TYR A 114 10.46 0.46 -15.94
CA TYR A 114 10.05 0.98 -14.64
C TYR A 114 10.09 2.51 -14.63
N LEU A 115 8.94 3.15 -14.43
CA LEU A 115 8.83 4.61 -14.44
C LEU A 115 8.94 5.17 -13.02
N ALA A 116 10.16 5.25 -12.47
CA ALA A 116 10.46 5.92 -11.21
C ALA A 116 10.59 7.45 -11.40
N THR A 117 9.59 8.03 -12.08
CA THR A 117 9.53 9.43 -12.49
C THR A 117 8.20 10.06 -12.09
N PRO A 118 8.08 11.41 -12.06
CA PRO A 118 6.79 12.06 -11.85
C PRO A 118 5.74 11.60 -12.89
N PRO A 119 4.45 11.47 -12.49
CA PRO A 119 3.39 10.97 -13.38
C PRO A 119 3.19 11.79 -14.66
N SER A 120 3.54 13.07 -14.63
CA SER A 120 3.49 13.96 -15.80
C SER A 120 4.38 13.50 -16.96
N LEU A 121 5.36 12.63 -16.71
CA LEU A 121 6.24 12.07 -17.74
C LEU A 121 5.78 10.72 -18.30
N PHE A 122 4.83 10.02 -17.65
CA PHE A 122 4.45 8.66 -18.04
C PHE A 122 3.99 8.56 -19.49
N ALA A 123 3.09 9.46 -19.92
CA ALA A 123 2.58 9.47 -21.28
C ALA A 123 3.69 9.71 -22.32
N SER A 124 4.56 10.70 -22.06
CA SER A 124 5.68 11.04 -22.96
C SER A 124 6.66 9.88 -23.09
N ILE A 125 6.98 9.21 -21.98
CA ILE A 125 7.88 8.05 -22.00
C ILE A 125 7.26 6.91 -22.81
N CYS A 126 6.00 6.57 -22.55
CA CYS A 126 5.32 5.47 -23.26
C CYS A 126 5.20 5.75 -24.77
N GLU A 127 4.88 6.99 -25.14
CA GLU A 127 4.81 7.42 -26.54
C GLU A 127 6.17 7.30 -27.24
N ASN A 128 7.24 7.77 -26.60
CA ASN A 128 8.59 7.70 -27.17
C ASN A 128 9.12 6.26 -27.24
N LEU A 129 8.84 5.41 -26.24
CA LEU A 129 9.12 3.97 -26.30
C LEU A 129 8.43 3.32 -27.50
N SER A 130 7.16 3.66 -27.74
CA SER A 130 6.39 3.13 -28.87
C SER A 130 6.95 3.62 -30.21
N LYS A 131 7.27 4.92 -30.34
CA LYS A 131 7.85 5.50 -31.57
C LYS A 131 9.21 4.89 -31.90
N ALA A 132 10.02 4.56 -30.89
CA ALA A 132 11.31 3.90 -31.06
C ALA A 132 11.20 2.38 -31.36
N GLY A 133 9.98 1.82 -31.40
CA GLY A 133 9.74 0.39 -31.63
C GLY A 133 10.18 -0.51 -30.47
N LEU A 134 10.26 0.04 -29.24
CA LEU A 134 10.71 -0.69 -28.05
C LEU A 134 9.57 -1.40 -27.31
N VAL A 135 8.32 -1.07 -27.63
CA VAL A 135 7.13 -1.73 -27.11
C VAL A 135 6.82 -2.97 -27.97
N THR A 136 7.02 -4.15 -27.37
CA THR A 136 6.80 -5.46 -27.97
C THR A 136 5.76 -6.24 -27.15
N PRO A 137 5.24 -7.38 -27.61
CA PRO A 137 4.34 -8.21 -26.80
C PRO A 137 4.94 -8.70 -25.48
N ALA A 138 6.27 -8.82 -25.40
CA ALA A 138 6.99 -9.20 -24.17
C ALA A 138 7.34 -8.00 -23.27
N SER A 139 7.09 -6.77 -23.74
CA SER A 139 7.37 -5.56 -22.97
C SER A 139 6.38 -5.37 -21.84
N ARG A 140 6.82 -4.78 -20.73
CA ARG A 140 6.01 -4.44 -19.56
C ARG A 140 6.35 -3.02 -19.11
N VAL A 141 5.38 -2.30 -18.58
CA VAL A 141 5.57 -0.96 -18.01
C VAL A 141 5.13 -0.96 -16.55
N VAL A 142 5.96 -0.41 -15.67
CA VAL A 142 5.65 -0.25 -14.24
C VAL A 142 5.41 1.21 -13.95
N LEU A 143 4.26 1.53 -13.35
CA LEU A 143 3.84 2.88 -13.03
C LEU A 143 3.83 3.08 -11.52
N GLU A 144 4.60 4.07 -11.05
CA GLU A 144 4.59 4.49 -9.66
C GLU A 144 3.41 5.38 -9.30
N LYS A 145 3.06 5.40 -8.01
CA LYS A 145 2.08 6.36 -7.48
C LYS A 145 2.66 7.79 -7.48
N PRO A 146 1.83 8.84 -7.64
CA PRO A 146 0.37 8.83 -7.72
C PRO A 146 -0.20 8.56 -9.12
N LEU A 147 -1.25 7.74 -9.19
CA LEU A 147 -1.96 7.40 -10.43
C LEU A 147 -3.24 8.20 -10.55
N GLY A 148 -3.07 9.48 -10.83
CA GLY A 148 -4.11 10.49 -10.80
C GLY A 148 -4.20 11.19 -9.43
N ARG A 149 -4.84 12.35 -9.43
CA ARG A 149 -5.20 13.14 -8.24
C ARG A 149 -6.71 13.25 -8.05
N ASP A 150 -7.44 12.78 -9.04
CA ASP A 150 -8.89 12.79 -9.22
C ASP A 150 -9.21 11.71 -10.28
N LEU A 151 -10.49 11.39 -10.46
CA LEU A 151 -10.94 10.36 -11.40
C LEU A 151 -10.59 10.71 -12.84
N ALA A 152 -10.72 12.00 -13.20
CA ALA A 152 -10.47 12.47 -14.56
C ALA A 152 -9.00 12.29 -14.98
N SER A 153 -8.07 12.68 -14.10
CA SER A 153 -6.62 12.52 -14.32
C SER A 153 -6.19 11.05 -14.26
N ALA A 154 -6.81 10.22 -13.41
CA ALA A 154 -6.56 8.79 -13.41
C ALA A 154 -6.96 8.14 -14.74
N ARG A 155 -8.15 8.47 -15.26
CA ARG A 155 -8.63 8.04 -16.58
C ARG A 155 -7.73 8.53 -17.71
N ASP A 156 -7.30 9.79 -17.67
CA ASP A 156 -6.40 10.36 -18.67
C ASP A 156 -5.04 9.63 -18.70
N ILE A 157 -4.44 9.36 -17.54
CA ILE A 157 -3.20 8.58 -17.43
C ILE A 157 -3.40 7.17 -17.99
N ASN A 158 -4.45 6.46 -17.55
CA ASN A 158 -4.76 5.12 -18.03
C ASN A 158 -4.96 5.08 -19.54
N ALA A 159 -5.73 6.02 -20.11
CA ALA A 159 -5.98 6.10 -21.54
C ALA A 159 -4.69 6.38 -22.32
N LYS A 160 -3.83 7.29 -21.84
CA LYS A 160 -2.56 7.62 -22.51
C LYS A 160 -1.57 6.47 -22.50
N VAL A 161 -1.46 5.73 -21.39
CA VAL A 161 -0.58 4.54 -21.32
C VAL A 161 -1.19 3.38 -22.13
N GLY A 162 -2.50 3.16 -22.03
CA GLY A 162 -3.23 2.09 -22.71
C GLY A 162 -3.28 2.22 -24.24
N ARG A 163 -2.91 3.38 -24.81
CA ARG A 163 -2.67 3.53 -26.26
C ARG A 163 -1.48 2.73 -26.76
N PHE A 164 -0.51 2.45 -25.88
CA PHE A 164 0.77 1.84 -26.25
C PHE A 164 0.95 0.46 -25.62
N PHE A 165 0.44 0.24 -24.41
CA PHE A 165 0.55 -1.02 -23.69
C PHE A 165 -0.83 -1.66 -23.47
N GLN A 166 -0.92 -2.97 -23.64
CA GLN A 166 -2.11 -3.73 -23.23
C GLN A 166 -2.18 -3.80 -21.70
N GLU A 167 -3.37 -4.00 -21.13
CA GLU A 167 -3.56 -4.07 -19.67
C GLU A 167 -2.72 -5.19 -19.02
N SER A 168 -2.47 -6.29 -19.74
CA SER A 168 -1.59 -7.38 -19.30
C SER A 168 -0.10 -7.00 -19.21
N GLN A 169 0.27 -5.85 -19.76
CA GLN A 169 1.64 -5.31 -19.76
C GLN A 169 1.82 -4.19 -18.74
N ILE A 170 0.76 -3.71 -18.08
CA ILE A 170 0.79 -2.53 -17.20
C ILE A 170 0.76 -2.97 -15.73
N PHE A 171 1.80 -2.58 -14.99
CA PHE A 171 2.01 -2.90 -13.58
C PHE A 171 1.89 -1.61 -12.74
N ARG A 172 0.73 -1.39 -12.13
CA ARG A 172 0.46 -0.23 -11.26
C ARG A 172 0.86 -0.56 -9.82
N ILE A 173 1.85 0.14 -9.29
CA ILE A 173 2.43 -0.15 -7.98
C ILE A 173 1.48 0.31 -6.87
N ASP A 174 1.16 -0.63 -5.98
CA ASP A 174 0.78 -0.37 -4.60
C ASP A 174 1.70 -1.20 -3.70
N HIS A 175 2.66 -0.55 -3.04
CA HIS A 175 3.66 -1.25 -2.23
C HIS A 175 3.06 -1.98 -1.01
N TYR A 176 1.84 -1.67 -0.56
CA TYR A 176 1.21 -2.47 0.50
C TYR A 176 0.85 -3.87 0.02
N LEU A 177 0.49 -4.06 -1.26
CA LEU A 177 0.24 -5.39 -1.84
C LEU A 177 1.50 -6.25 -1.87
N GLY A 178 2.68 -5.63 -1.91
CA GLY A 178 3.97 -6.32 -1.83
C GLY A 178 4.33 -6.85 -0.45
N LYS A 179 3.63 -6.42 0.62
CA LYS A 179 3.92 -6.84 1.99
C LYS A 179 3.48 -8.29 2.22
N GLU A 180 4.34 -9.06 2.88
CA GLU A 180 4.09 -10.48 3.14
C GLU A 180 2.82 -10.67 4.00
N ALA A 181 2.62 -9.83 5.03
CA ALA A 181 1.42 -9.89 5.86
C ALA A 181 0.11 -9.66 5.07
N VAL A 182 0.14 -8.82 4.03
CA VAL A 182 -1.02 -8.56 3.17
C VAL A 182 -1.32 -9.75 2.27
N GLN A 183 -0.29 -10.40 1.71
CA GLN A 183 -0.44 -11.65 0.96
C GLN A 183 -0.97 -12.77 1.85
N ASN A 184 -0.53 -12.82 3.11
CA ASN A 184 -0.97 -13.81 4.06
C ASN A 184 -2.47 -13.69 4.40
N LEU A 185 -3.12 -12.54 4.17
CA LEU A 185 -4.58 -12.41 4.28
C LEU A 185 -5.31 -13.39 3.33
N LEU A 186 -4.80 -13.59 2.11
CA LEU A 186 -5.36 -14.55 1.15
C LEU A 186 -5.24 -15.98 1.67
N ALA A 187 -4.06 -16.33 2.18
CA ALA A 187 -3.81 -17.65 2.77
C ALA A 187 -4.66 -17.88 4.03
N LEU A 188 -4.80 -16.85 4.87
CA LEU A 188 -5.63 -16.89 6.07
C LEU A 188 -7.09 -17.18 5.70
N ARG A 189 -7.66 -16.42 4.76
CA ARG A 189 -9.08 -16.53 4.40
C ARG A 189 -9.41 -17.81 3.64
N PHE A 190 -8.61 -18.17 2.64
CA PHE A 190 -8.98 -19.25 1.71
C PHE A 190 -8.15 -20.53 1.89
N GLY A 191 -7.12 -20.51 2.74
CA GLY A 191 -6.37 -21.70 3.14
C GLY A 191 -6.90 -22.38 4.41
N ASN A 192 -7.83 -21.73 5.14
CA ASN A 192 -8.30 -22.21 6.43
C ASN A 192 -9.83 -22.30 6.48
N VAL A 193 -10.34 -23.54 6.49
CA VAL A 193 -11.79 -23.83 6.62
C VAL A 193 -12.41 -23.27 7.90
N LEU A 194 -11.60 -23.02 8.94
CA LEU A 194 -12.05 -22.47 10.22
C LEU A 194 -12.68 -21.08 10.07
N PHE A 195 -12.10 -20.21 9.24
CA PHE A 195 -12.51 -18.81 9.15
C PHE A 195 -13.66 -18.57 8.18
N GLU A 196 -13.72 -19.29 7.06
CA GLU A 196 -14.69 -18.99 5.99
C GLU A 196 -16.16 -19.02 6.44
N PRO A 197 -16.64 -19.98 7.26
CA PRO A 197 -18.01 -19.95 7.78
C PRO A 197 -18.33 -18.76 8.69
N LEU A 198 -17.30 -18.24 9.38
CA LEU A 198 -17.40 -17.11 10.31
C LEU A 198 -17.24 -15.76 9.59
N TRP A 199 -16.72 -15.75 8.36
CA TRP A 199 -16.36 -14.55 7.62
C TRP A 199 -17.55 -13.87 6.92
N ARG A 200 -18.63 -13.59 7.67
CA ARG A 200 -19.90 -13.07 7.14
C ARG A 200 -20.70 -12.29 8.18
N ARG A 201 -21.65 -11.48 7.71
CA ARG A 201 -22.51 -10.58 8.51
C ARG A 201 -23.29 -11.23 9.64
N GLU A 202 -23.51 -12.53 9.62
CA GLU A 202 -24.17 -13.27 10.68
C GLU A 202 -23.33 -13.25 11.96
N TRP A 203 -22.00 -13.34 11.81
CA TRP A 203 -21.06 -13.50 12.91
C TRP A 203 -20.19 -12.26 13.15
N ILE A 204 -19.92 -11.46 12.12
CA ILE A 204 -19.11 -10.25 12.23
C ILE A 204 -20.00 -9.05 12.62
N SER A 205 -19.53 -8.29 13.61
CA SER A 205 -20.09 -7.02 14.06
C SER A 205 -19.57 -5.88 13.20
N ASP A 206 -18.25 -5.74 13.11
CA ASP A 206 -17.57 -4.66 12.40
C ASP A 206 -16.16 -5.10 11.97
N VAL A 207 -15.63 -4.37 10.99
CA VAL A 207 -14.24 -4.48 10.56
C VAL A 207 -13.57 -3.12 10.70
N GLN A 208 -12.39 -3.07 11.31
CA GLN A 208 -11.60 -1.86 11.47
C GLN A 208 -10.27 -2.04 10.75
N ILE A 209 -9.90 -1.12 9.87
CA ILE A 209 -8.62 -1.11 9.15
C ILE A 209 -7.91 0.18 9.51
N THR A 210 -6.83 0.07 10.28
CA THR A 210 -6.06 1.22 10.74
C THR A 210 -4.66 1.19 10.14
N ILE A 211 -4.22 2.31 9.56
CA ILE A 211 -2.82 2.56 9.20
C ILE A 211 -2.38 3.87 9.85
N ALA A 212 -1.69 3.77 10.99
CA ALA A 212 -1.22 4.88 11.79
C ALA A 212 0.29 5.10 11.60
N GLU A 213 0.71 6.36 11.58
CA GLU A 213 2.12 6.75 11.52
C GLU A 213 2.43 7.75 12.64
N GLU A 214 3.49 7.48 13.42
CA GLU A 214 4.03 8.46 14.38
C GLU A 214 4.74 9.62 13.69
N LEU A 215 5.28 9.37 12.50
CA LEU A 215 6.00 10.35 11.71
C LEU A 215 5.05 11.45 11.21
N GLY A 216 5.56 12.68 11.21
CA GLY A 216 4.92 13.80 10.53
C GLY A 216 5.21 13.79 9.03
N VAL A 217 4.89 14.90 8.37
CA VAL A 217 5.14 15.05 6.93
C VAL A 217 6.62 15.23 6.61
N GLY A 218 7.39 15.84 7.51
CA GLY A 218 8.84 16.03 7.36
C GLY A 218 9.20 16.78 6.07
N GLY A 219 10.33 16.46 5.45
CA GLY A 219 10.84 17.12 4.24
C GLY A 219 10.05 16.86 2.94
N ARG A 220 8.79 16.39 3.03
CA ARG A 220 7.91 16.12 1.88
C ARG A 220 6.68 17.03 1.86
N PHE A 221 6.78 18.22 2.48
CA PHE A 221 5.64 19.13 2.63
C PHE A 221 4.98 19.47 1.29
N ASP A 222 5.74 19.96 0.31
CA ASP A 222 5.20 20.35 -1.02
C ASP A 222 4.40 19.24 -1.70
N TYR A 223 4.88 18.00 -1.63
CA TYR A 223 4.16 16.85 -2.17
C TYR A 223 2.90 16.56 -1.35
N TYR A 224 3.05 16.45 -0.03
CA TYR A 224 1.97 16.01 0.84
C TYR A 224 0.84 17.04 0.92
N ASP A 225 1.16 18.33 0.86
CA ASP A 225 0.17 19.42 0.94
C ASP A 225 -0.81 19.42 -0.23
N THR A 226 -0.43 18.81 -1.36
CA THR A 226 -1.32 18.60 -2.51
C THR A 226 -2.04 17.25 -2.51
N SER A 227 -1.51 16.27 -1.76
CA SER A 227 -2.04 14.90 -1.71
C SER A 227 -3.05 14.74 -0.58
N GLY A 228 -2.63 15.05 0.65
CA GLY A 228 -3.34 14.75 1.89
C GLY A 228 -3.43 13.26 2.20
N ALA A 229 -3.89 12.93 3.40
CA ALA A 229 -4.05 11.55 3.85
C ALA A 229 -5.06 10.76 3.00
N LEU A 230 -6.06 11.43 2.40
CA LEU A 230 -7.05 10.74 1.57
C LEU A 230 -6.43 10.13 0.31
N ARG A 231 -5.63 10.91 -0.44
CA ARG A 231 -4.99 10.41 -1.67
C ARG A 231 -3.75 9.58 -1.39
N ASP A 232 -2.99 9.91 -0.34
CA ASP A 232 -1.72 9.23 -0.06
C ASP A 232 -1.92 7.80 0.46
N MET A 233 -2.97 7.60 1.28
CA MET A 233 -3.19 6.37 2.05
C MET A 233 -4.58 5.74 1.85
N LEU A 234 -5.67 6.53 1.88
CA LEU A 234 -7.02 5.96 1.87
C LEU A 234 -7.40 5.42 0.49
N GLN A 235 -7.20 6.20 -0.57
CA GLN A 235 -7.60 5.89 -1.94
C GLN A 235 -6.93 4.62 -2.48
N ASN A 236 -5.71 4.32 -2.03
CA ASN A 236 -4.94 3.17 -2.44
C ASN A 236 -4.93 2.10 -1.34
N HIS A 237 -4.05 2.22 -0.35
CA HIS A 237 -3.68 1.18 0.59
C HIS A 237 -4.87 0.68 1.42
N LEU A 238 -5.65 1.59 2.03
CA LEU A 238 -6.79 1.15 2.85
C LEU A 238 -7.89 0.51 2.01
N LEU A 239 -8.19 1.03 0.81
CA LEU A 239 -9.16 0.40 -0.08
C LEU A 239 -8.70 -0.97 -0.59
N GLN A 240 -7.40 -1.14 -0.86
CA GLN A 240 -6.85 -2.44 -1.24
C GLN A 240 -6.97 -3.47 -0.11
N LEU A 241 -6.67 -3.07 1.15
CA LEU A 241 -6.87 -3.92 2.31
C LEU A 241 -8.35 -4.26 2.51
N LEU A 242 -9.26 -3.28 2.39
CA LEU A 242 -10.70 -3.51 2.44
C LEU A 242 -11.12 -4.55 1.40
N CYS A 243 -10.64 -4.44 0.16
CA CYS A 243 -10.97 -5.39 -0.89
C CYS A 243 -10.52 -6.81 -0.56
N ILE A 244 -9.28 -6.98 -0.09
CA ILE A 244 -8.74 -8.30 0.28
C ILE A 244 -9.51 -8.91 1.45
N VAL A 245 -9.95 -8.10 2.41
CA VAL A 245 -10.77 -8.55 3.56
C VAL A 245 -12.18 -8.93 3.12
N ALA A 246 -12.79 -8.17 2.21
CA ALA A 246 -14.22 -8.29 1.90
C ALA A 246 -14.55 -9.17 0.69
N MET A 247 -13.61 -9.43 -0.21
CA MET A 247 -13.89 -10.14 -1.47
C MET A 247 -14.37 -11.58 -1.26
N GLU A 248 -15.09 -12.16 -2.23
CA GLU A 248 -15.45 -13.58 -2.19
C GLU A 248 -14.23 -14.47 -2.49
N PRO A 249 -14.30 -15.79 -2.19
CA PRO A 249 -13.28 -16.73 -2.64
C PRO A 249 -13.13 -16.69 -4.17
N PRO A 250 -11.94 -16.37 -4.69
CA PRO A 250 -11.74 -16.35 -6.14
C PRO A 250 -11.76 -17.77 -6.69
N VAL A 251 -12.19 -17.93 -7.94
CA VAL A 251 -12.27 -19.25 -8.60
C VAL A 251 -10.91 -19.93 -8.79
N SER A 252 -9.82 -19.16 -8.73
CA SER A 252 -8.44 -19.64 -8.78
C SER A 252 -7.49 -18.57 -8.22
N ASN A 253 -6.19 -18.88 -8.15
CA ASN A 253 -5.14 -17.91 -7.79
C ASN A 253 -4.61 -17.11 -9.00
N SER A 254 -5.26 -17.18 -10.17
CA SER A 254 -4.87 -16.37 -11.33
C SER A 254 -5.09 -14.88 -11.05
N ALA A 255 -4.27 -14.02 -11.66
CA ALA A 255 -4.31 -12.59 -11.41
C ALA A 255 -5.71 -11.98 -11.66
N ASP A 256 -6.36 -12.33 -12.76
CA ASP A 256 -7.71 -11.81 -13.05
C ASP A 256 -8.77 -12.38 -12.13
N ALA A 257 -8.72 -13.66 -11.74
CA ALA A 257 -9.69 -14.21 -10.79
C ALA A 257 -9.66 -13.49 -9.44
N VAL A 258 -8.47 -13.10 -8.96
CA VAL A 258 -8.34 -12.33 -7.71
C VAL A 258 -8.77 -10.87 -7.93
N ARG A 259 -8.35 -10.24 -9.03
CA ARG A 259 -8.66 -8.83 -9.33
C ARG A 259 -10.16 -8.60 -9.59
N ASP A 260 -10.84 -9.57 -10.19
CA ASP A 260 -12.30 -9.51 -10.41
C ASP A 260 -13.08 -9.49 -9.09
N GLU A 261 -12.67 -10.29 -8.11
CA GLU A 261 -13.31 -10.29 -6.79
C GLU A 261 -13.03 -9.01 -5.99
N LYS A 262 -11.83 -8.42 -6.14
CA LYS A 262 -11.53 -7.09 -5.58
C LYS A 262 -12.38 -6.00 -6.22
N LEU A 263 -12.50 -6.01 -7.55
CA LEU A 263 -13.32 -5.05 -8.29
C LEU A 263 -14.80 -5.13 -7.90
N LYS A 264 -15.32 -6.35 -7.69
CA LYS A 264 -16.68 -6.56 -7.21
C LYS A 264 -16.94 -5.89 -5.87
N VAL A 265 -15.98 -5.93 -4.95
CA VAL A 265 -16.07 -5.20 -3.68
C VAL A 265 -16.14 -3.70 -3.92
N LEU A 266 -15.22 -3.13 -4.71
CA LEU A 266 -15.19 -1.69 -5.01
C LEU A 266 -16.51 -1.21 -5.61
N ARG A 267 -17.08 -1.97 -6.55
CA ARG A 267 -18.37 -1.67 -7.18
C ARG A 267 -19.57 -1.82 -6.22
N SER A 268 -19.40 -2.59 -5.16
CA SER A 268 -20.42 -2.82 -4.13
C SER A 268 -20.29 -1.86 -2.95
N LEU A 269 -19.28 -0.97 -2.93
CA LEU A 269 -19.19 0.07 -1.92
C LEU A 269 -20.37 1.04 -2.07
N LYS A 270 -21.11 1.22 -0.98
CA LYS A 270 -22.26 2.12 -0.96
C LYS A 270 -21.80 3.54 -1.26
N ARG A 271 -22.45 4.17 -2.24
CA ARG A 271 -22.16 5.55 -2.65
C ARG A 271 -22.58 6.53 -1.56
N PHE A 272 -21.80 7.58 -1.39
CA PHE A 272 -22.14 8.61 -0.42
C PHE A 272 -23.27 9.53 -0.94
N SER A 273 -24.25 9.78 -0.07
CA SER A 273 -25.13 10.95 -0.12
C SER A 273 -24.49 12.15 0.61
N PRO A 274 -24.98 13.39 0.42
CA PRO A 274 -24.53 14.55 1.18
C PRO A 274 -24.59 14.36 2.70
N THR A 275 -25.66 13.70 3.20
CA THR A 275 -25.82 13.40 4.62
C THR A 275 -24.75 12.41 5.11
N THR A 276 -24.51 11.33 4.36
CA THR A 276 -23.49 10.35 4.74
C THR A 276 -22.07 10.89 4.59
N LEU A 277 -21.80 11.84 3.68
CA LEU A 277 -20.49 12.51 3.63
C LEU A 277 -20.21 13.27 4.93
N ALA A 278 -21.18 14.05 5.40
CA ALA A 278 -21.04 14.81 6.64
C ALA A 278 -20.97 13.91 7.88
N MET A 279 -21.69 12.78 7.88
CA MET A 279 -21.72 11.87 9.03
C MET A 279 -20.55 10.89 9.05
N ASN A 280 -20.27 10.22 7.92
CA ASN A 280 -19.43 9.03 7.87
C ASN A 280 -17.96 9.33 7.53
N VAL A 281 -17.59 10.59 7.35
CA VAL A 281 -16.22 10.98 7.02
C VAL A 281 -15.72 12.00 8.03
N VAL A 282 -14.54 11.74 8.59
CA VAL A 282 -13.82 12.63 9.50
C VAL A 282 -12.52 13.08 8.84
N ARG A 283 -12.33 14.40 8.82
CA ARG A 283 -11.13 15.05 8.28
C ARG A 283 -10.39 15.76 9.41
N GLY A 284 -9.11 15.45 9.60
CA GLY A 284 -8.31 16.04 10.69
C GLY A 284 -6.94 16.57 10.25
N GLN A 285 -6.39 17.49 11.05
CA GLN A 285 -5.03 18.01 10.89
C GLN A 285 -4.31 18.12 12.25
N TYR A 286 -3.09 17.60 12.35
CA TYR A 286 -2.37 17.58 13.63
C TYR A 286 -1.90 18.98 14.06
N ARG A 287 -2.04 19.27 15.35
CA ARG A 287 -1.46 20.39 16.07
C ARG A 287 -0.23 19.96 16.86
N ALA A 288 0.47 20.94 17.42
CA ALA A 288 1.62 20.69 18.27
C ALA A 288 1.24 19.74 19.42
N GLY A 289 2.17 18.86 19.77
CA GLY A 289 1.96 17.79 20.74
C GLY A 289 3.27 17.08 21.05
N HIS A 290 3.16 15.83 21.53
CA HIS A 290 4.32 15.04 21.90
C HIS A 290 4.23 13.66 21.25
N VAL A 291 5.29 13.23 20.57
CA VAL A 291 5.42 11.88 20.03
C VAL A 291 6.63 11.25 20.70
N ASN A 292 6.47 10.07 21.32
CA ASN A 292 7.53 9.39 22.06
C ASN A 292 8.27 10.29 23.08
N GLY A 293 7.50 11.13 23.77
CA GLY A 293 8.01 12.08 24.78
C GLY A 293 8.69 13.33 24.20
N VAL A 294 8.80 13.45 22.87
CA VAL A 294 9.45 14.58 22.19
C VAL A 294 8.39 15.57 21.69
N ALA A 295 8.57 16.86 22.01
CA ALA A 295 7.70 17.92 21.50
C ALA A 295 7.87 18.09 19.99
N VAL A 296 6.74 18.16 19.27
CA VAL A 296 6.72 18.28 17.80
C VAL A 296 5.78 19.42 17.36
N PRO A 297 6.08 20.12 16.26
CA PRO A 297 5.24 21.22 15.78
C PRO A 297 3.92 20.70 15.20
N GLY A 298 2.95 21.60 15.06
CA GLY A 298 1.72 21.33 14.29
C GLY A 298 1.98 21.45 12.79
N TYR A 299 1.09 20.90 11.97
CA TYR A 299 1.29 20.78 10.52
C TYR A 299 1.63 22.12 9.83
N ARG A 300 0.85 23.17 10.09
CA ARG A 300 1.04 24.55 9.58
C ARG A 300 2.29 25.26 10.13
N LYS A 301 3.05 24.61 11.02
CA LYS A 301 4.28 25.12 11.63
C LYS A 301 5.49 24.20 11.40
N GLU A 302 5.35 23.16 10.58
CA GLU A 302 6.49 22.38 10.10
C GLU A 302 7.39 23.25 9.22
N ALA A 303 8.62 22.80 8.97
CA ALA A 303 9.49 23.48 8.01
C ALA A 303 8.82 23.53 6.62
N ASP A 304 8.95 24.68 5.95
CA ASP A 304 8.35 24.95 4.63
C ASP A 304 6.81 24.86 4.58
N ALA A 305 6.15 24.88 5.75
CA ALA A 305 4.71 24.74 5.81
C ALA A 305 3.96 25.97 5.30
N ASN A 306 2.89 25.73 4.54
CA ASN A 306 1.89 26.74 4.23
C ASN A 306 1.02 27.01 5.47
N PRO A 307 1.05 28.23 6.05
CA PRO A 307 0.32 28.55 7.28
C PRO A 307 -1.21 28.50 7.10
N ASP A 308 -1.69 28.61 5.86
CA ASP A 308 -3.11 28.59 5.51
C ASP A 308 -3.57 27.22 4.97
N SER A 309 -2.71 26.21 5.02
CA SER A 309 -3.04 24.90 4.44
C SER A 309 -4.23 24.25 5.15
N ARG A 310 -5.19 23.81 4.34
CA ARG A 310 -6.38 23.06 4.78
C ARG A 310 -6.22 21.56 4.54
N THR A 311 -5.02 21.09 4.22
CA THR A 311 -4.76 19.70 3.88
C THR A 311 -4.87 18.79 5.09
N GLU A 312 -5.58 17.68 4.93
CA GLU A 312 -5.76 16.71 6.00
C GLU A 312 -4.53 15.82 6.21
N THR A 313 -4.18 15.64 7.48
CA THR A 313 -3.15 14.69 7.91
C THR A 313 -3.76 13.46 8.57
N PHE A 314 -5.08 13.42 8.70
CA PHE A 314 -5.86 12.32 9.24
C PHE A 314 -7.19 12.19 8.51
N VAL A 315 -7.58 10.95 8.24
CA VAL A 315 -8.90 10.61 7.70
C VAL A 315 -9.45 9.37 8.42
N ALA A 316 -10.72 9.42 8.82
CA ALA A 316 -11.48 8.23 9.18
C ALA A 316 -12.80 8.16 8.40
N VAL A 317 -13.15 6.98 7.90
CA VAL A 317 -14.35 6.75 7.07
C VAL A 317 -15.10 5.51 7.55
N LYS A 318 -16.42 5.61 7.67
CA LYS A 318 -17.32 4.46 7.75
C LYS A 318 -17.79 4.10 6.34
N ALA A 319 -17.33 2.96 5.84
CA ALA A 319 -17.74 2.35 4.58
C ALA A 319 -18.78 1.23 4.83
N GLU A 320 -19.65 1.03 3.85
CA GLU A 320 -20.63 -0.06 3.82
C GLU A 320 -20.52 -0.77 2.47
N ILE A 321 -20.69 -2.10 2.47
CA ILE A 321 -20.55 -2.94 1.27
C ILE A 321 -21.88 -3.66 1.02
N ASP A 322 -22.56 -3.31 -0.07
CA ASP A 322 -23.87 -3.85 -0.45
C ASP A 322 -23.76 -5.21 -1.15
N THR A 323 -23.36 -6.22 -0.38
CA THR A 323 -23.34 -7.64 -0.79
C THR A 323 -24.07 -8.51 0.22
N TRP A 324 -24.47 -9.73 -0.19
CA TRP A 324 -25.06 -10.71 0.73
C TRP A 324 -24.17 -11.00 1.96
N ARG A 325 -22.85 -11.03 1.78
CA ARG A 325 -21.89 -11.31 2.86
C ARG A 325 -21.77 -10.17 3.87
N TRP A 326 -21.86 -8.92 3.43
CA TRP A 326 -21.48 -7.75 4.24
C TRP A 326 -22.60 -6.74 4.52
N ALA A 327 -23.80 -6.91 3.96
CA ALA A 327 -24.89 -5.97 4.17
C ALA A 327 -25.16 -5.69 5.67
N GLY A 328 -25.03 -4.42 6.06
CA GLY A 328 -25.22 -3.95 7.44
C GLY A 328 -24.01 -4.12 8.37
N VAL A 329 -22.87 -4.64 7.89
CA VAL A 329 -21.60 -4.66 8.63
C VAL A 329 -20.79 -3.42 8.26
N PRO A 330 -20.50 -2.50 9.20
CA PRO A 330 -19.68 -1.35 8.92
C PRO A 330 -18.20 -1.70 8.83
N PHE A 331 -17.52 -1.06 7.88
CA PHE A 331 -16.07 -1.06 7.75
C PHE A 331 -15.53 0.32 8.15
N TYR A 332 -14.73 0.40 9.20
CA TYR A 332 -14.08 1.64 9.61
C TYR A 332 -12.65 1.68 9.10
N LEU A 333 -12.37 2.64 8.23
CA LEU A 333 -11.06 2.89 7.66
C LEU A 333 -10.45 4.10 8.38
N ARG A 334 -9.23 4.00 8.90
CA ARG A 334 -8.57 5.11 9.59
C ARG A 334 -7.10 5.20 9.25
N THR A 335 -6.64 6.40 8.96
CA THR A 335 -5.23 6.67 8.74
C THR A 335 -4.85 8.08 9.14
N GLY A 336 -3.61 8.27 9.57
CA GLY A 336 -3.12 9.59 9.89
C GLY A 336 -1.65 9.62 10.28
N LYS A 337 -1.10 10.83 10.24
CA LYS A 337 0.26 11.16 10.66
C LYS A 337 0.28 11.73 12.07
N ARG A 338 1.43 11.67 12.73
CA ARG A 338 1.59 12.07 14.14
C ARG A 338 0.56 11.39 15.06
N MET A 339 0.23 10.13 14.77
CA MET A 339 -0.63 9.34 15.65
C MET A 339 0.15 8.83 16.86
N ALA A 340 -0.57 8.22 17.81
CA ALA A 340 0.01 7.72 19.05
C ALA A 340 1.00 6.56 18.87
N ASP A 341 0.91 5.83 17.75
CA ASP A 341 1.76 4.67 17.44
C ASP A 341 1.88 4.51 15.91
N SER A 342 2.86 3.72 15.46
CA SER A 342 3.06 3.38 14.06
C SER A 342 2.66 1.94 13.83
N LEU A 343 1.51 1.71 13.21
CA LEU A 343 1.02 0.36 12.93
C LEU A 343 0.13 0.30 11.69
N ALA A 344 0.04 -0.89 11.08
CA ALA A 344 -1.04 -1.24 10.18
C ALA A 344 -1.71 -2.52 10.69
N GLU A 345 -3.03 -2.49 10.81
CA GLU A 345 -3.82 -3.55 11.44
C GLU A 345 -5.22 -3.66 10.85
N ILE A 346 -5.73 -4.88 10.81
CA ILE A 346 -7.12 -5.20 10.54
C ILE A 346 -7.72 -5.88 11.78
N VAL A 347 -8.80 -5.34 12.32
CA VAL A 347 -9.58 -5.93 13.41
C VAL A 347 -10.90 -6.40 12.86
N VAL A 348 -11.17 -7.70 12.97
CA VAL A 348 -12.48 -8.29 12.68
C VAL A 348 -13.15 -8.62 14.00
N ARG A 349 -14.15 -7.84 14.38
CA ARG A 349 -14.89 -8.03 15.63
C ARG A 349 -16.09 -8.93 15.38
N PHE A 350 -16.23 -9.99 16.16
CA PHE A 350 -17.40 -10.86 16.12
C PHE A 350 -18.54 -10.27 16.97
N LYS A 351 -19.76 -10.73 16.74
CA LYS A 351 -20.92 -10.40 17.59
C LYS A 351 -20.81 -11.08 18.95
N SER A 352 -21.40 -10.46 19.97
CA SER A 352 -21.57 -11.09 21.27
C SER A 352 -22.39 -12.38 21.17
N VAL A 353 -22.14 -13.32 22.09
CA VAL A 353 -22.98 -14.51 22.22
C VAL A 353 -24.43 -14.09 22.51
N PRO A 354 -25.43 -14.71 21.87
CA PRO A 354 -26.82 -14.27 22.00
C PRO A 354 -27.42 -14.55 23.39
N HIS A 355 -26.88 -15.53 24.11
CA HIS A 355 -27.29 -15.88 25.47
C HIS A 355 -26.09 -16.42 26.25
N SER A 356 -25.69 -15.71 27.32
CA SER A 356 -24.67 -16.19 28.24
C SER A 356 -25.31 -16.96 29.39
N ILE A 357 -24.89 -18.21 29.58
CA ILE A 357 -25.23 -19.02 30.77
C ILE A 357 -24.30 -18.73 31.96
N PHE A 358 -23.28 -17.90 31.75
CA PHE A 358 -22.29 -17.52 32.76
C PHE A 358 -22.71 -16.18 33.36
N ALA A 359 -22.72 -16.09 34.70
CA ALA A 359 -23.13 -14.87 35.41
C ALA A 359 -22.31 -13.67 34.92
N HIS A 360 -23.00 -12.59 34.51
CA HIS A 360 -22.50 -11.36 33.86
C HIS A 360 -21.08 -10.94 34.27
N GLN A 361 -20.08 -11.48 33.58
CA GLN A 361 -18.69 -11.10 33.74
C GLN A 361 -18.07 -11.02 32.35
N ASN A 362 -17.97 -9.79 31.85
CA ASN A 362 -17.28 -9.39 30.61
C ASN A 362 -17.86 -10.01 29.33
N ASP A 363 -18.91 -9.38 28.78
CA ASP A 363 -19.48 -9.68 27.45
C ASP A 363 -18.60 -9.14 26.30
N THR A 364 -17.27 -9.20 26.45
CA THR A 364 -16.34 -8.75 25.43
C THR A 364 -16.47 -9.68 24.22
N PRO A 365 -16.90 -9.17 23.04
CA PRO A 365 -16.99 -10.00 21.85
C PRO A 365 -15.61 -10.51 21.45
N ASN A 366 -15.55 -11.68 20.83
CA ASN A 366 -14.29 -12.16 20.26
C ASN A 366 -13.82 -11.20 19.16
N CYS A 367 -12.52 -11.07 19.00
CA CYS A 367 -11.93 -10.34 17.89
C CYS A 367 -10.77 -11.13 17.30
N LEU A 368 -10.64 -11.03 15.98
CA LEU A 368 -9.46 -11.46 15.25
C LEU A 368 -8.70 -10.20 14.84
N VAL A 369 -7.47 -10.08 15.32
CA VAL A 369 -6.59 -8.96 15.05
C VAL A 369 -5.46 -9.45 14.15
N ILE A 370 -5.35 -8.84 12.98
CA ILE A 370 -4.32 -9.16 11.99
C ILE A 370 -3.37 -7.98 11.91
N ARG A 371 -2.18 -8.14 12.49
CA ARG A 371 -1.13 -7.14 12.49
C ARG A 371 -0.33 -7.24 11.19
N LEU A 372 -0.33 -6.16 10.41
CA LEU A 372 0.41 -6.06 9.16
C LEU A 372 1.77 -5.38 9.32
N GLN A 373 1.91 -4.48 10.30
CA GLN A 373 3.19 -3.91 10.75
C GLN A 373 2.96 -3.12 12.05
N PRO A 374 4.00 -2.91 12.88
CA PRO A 374 5.19 -3.75 12.99
C PRO A 374 4.78 -5.17 13.41
N ASP A 375 5.74 -6.09 13.47
CA ASP A 375 5.52 -7.37 14.15
C ASP A 375 4.34 -8.18 13.58
N GLU A 376 4.46 -8.55 12.30
CA GLU A 376 3.41 -9.24 11.57
C GLU A 376 2.96 -10.52 12.28
N GLY A 377 1.66 -10.62 12.55
CA GLY A 377 1.09 -11.68 13.38
C GLY A 377 -0.44 -11.71 13.37
N LEU A 378 -0.98 -12.74 14.00
CA LEU A 378 -2.41 -12.94 14.21
C LEU A 378 -2.69 -13.12 15.69
N HIS A 379 -3.68 -12.40 16.19
CA HIS A 379 -4.15 -12.52 17.56
C HIS A 379 -5.64 -12.78 17.56
N MET A 380 -6.10 -13.73 18.37
CA MET A 380 -7.53 -14.02 18.53
C MET A 380 -7.90 -14.02 20.01
N ASN A 381 -8.84 -13.16 20.37
CA ASN A 381 -9.30 -13.03 21.75
C ASN A 381 -10.49 -13.97 21.97
N LEU A 382 -10.33 -14.92 22.89
CA LEU A 382 -11.31 -15.94 23.28
C LEU A 382 -11.66 -15.79 24.76
N MET A 383 -12.73 -16.45 25.20
CA MET A 383 -13.08 -16.53 26.62
C MET A 383 -12.71 -17.91 27.18
N ALA A 384 -11.96 -17.95 28.28
CA ALA A 384 -11.58 -19.19 28.95
C ALA A 384 -11.90 -19.16 30.45
N LYS A 385 -12.12 -20.34 31.03
CA LYS A 385 -12.34 -20.49 32.47
C LYS A 385 -11.08 -20.06 33.24
N GLN A 386 -11.24 -19.15 34.19
CA GLN A 386 -10.20 -18.84 35.16
C GLN A 386 -9.92 -20.07 36.04
N PRO A 387 -8.64 -20.47 36.22
CA PRO A 387 -8.30 -21.53 37.17
C PRO A 387 -8.81 -21.23 38.59
N GLY A 388 -9.33 -22.24 39.28
CA GLY A 388 -9.92 -22.13 40.62
C GLY A 388 -11.39 -22.52 40.70
N ASP A 389 -12.01 -22.17 41.84
CA ASP A 389 -13.40 -22.47 42.17
C ASP A 389 -14.39 -21.51 41.51
N GLY A 390 -15.45 -22.08 40.93
CA GLY A 390 -16.49 -21.38 40.18
C GLY A 390 -16.27 -21.37 38.67
N MET A 391 -17.25 -20.84 37.94
CA MET A 391 -17.26 -20.74 36.49
C MET A 391 -17.13 -19.28 36.06
N ARG A 392 -15.97 -18.69 36.34
CA ARG A 392 -15.62 -17.32 35.93
C ARG A 392 -14.83 -17.37 34.62
N LEU A 393 -15.24 -16.56 33.66
CA LEU A 393 -14.54 -16.44 32.38
C LEU A 393 -13.61 -15.23 32.40
N ARG A 394 -12.49 -15.36 31.69
CA ARG A 394 -11.59 -14.25 31.38
C ARG A 394 -11.20 -14.28 29.90
N PRO A 395 -10.95 -13.11 29.29
CA PRO A 395 -10.35 -13.09 27.97
C PRO A 395 -8.97 -13.76 28.02
N VAL A 396 -8.67 -14.55 27.00
CA VAL A 396 -7.37 -15.14 26.71
C VAL A 396 -7.05 -14.93 25.25
N GLU A 397 -5.77 -14.86 24.92
CA GLU A 397 -5.31 -14.58 23.58
C GLU A 397 -4.64 -15.82 22.97
N LEU A 398 -5.00 -16.14 21.74
CA LEU A 398 -4.25 -17.06 20.90
C LEU A 398 -3.41 -16.24 19.94
N GLU A 399 -2.09 -16.35 20.06
CA GLU A 399 -1.13 -15.60 19.26
C GLU A 399 -0.39 -16.51 18.28
N LEU A 400 -0.22 -16.01 17.06
CA LEU A 400 0.66 -16.57 16.05
C LEU A 400 1.64 -15.48 15.59
N ASP A 401 2.85 -15.46 16.16
CA ASP A 401 3.95 -14.63 15.65
C ASP A 401 4.62 -15.31 14.45
N PHE A 402 4.50 -14.68 13.27
CA PHE A 402 5.12 -15.21 12.06
C PHE A 402 6.64 -15.19 12.09
N ARG A 403 7.28 -14.34 12.90
CA ARG A 403 8.75 -14.24 13.00
C ARG A 403 9.32 -15.42 13.75
N GLU A 404 8.62 -15.90 14.77
CA GLU A 404 9.04 -17.10 15.50
C GLU A 404 8.87 -18.36 14.65
N LYS A 405 7.79 -18.44 13.86
CA LYS A 405 7.48 -19.61 13.04
C LYS A 405 8.31 -19.70 11.77
N PHE A 406 8.53 -18.58 11.08
CA PHE A 406 9.26 -18.53 9.82
C PHE A 406 10.58 -17.79 9.97
N LYS A 407 11.69 -18.54 9.97
CA LYS A 407 13.05 -18.00 10.13
C LYS A 407 13.68 -17.48 8.83
N THR A 408 13.01 -17.66 7.69
CA THR A 408 13.51 -17.18 6.40
C THR A 408 13.42 -15.65 6.33
N PRO A 409 14.45 -14.96 5.81
CA PRO A 409 14.40 -13.51 5.63
C PRO A 409 13.18 -13.11 4.79
N ARG A 410 12.39 -12.16 5.29
CA ARG A 410 11.25 -11.60 4.58
C ARG A 410 11.74 -10.67 3.47
N MET A 411 11.03 -10.70 2.34
CA MET A 411 11.26 -9.74 1.26
C MET A 411 10.63 -8.41 1.64
N ASP A 412 11.33 -7.31 1.41
CA ASP A 412 10.67 -5.99 1.37
C ASP A 412 9.62 -5.96 0.25
N ALA A 413 8.63 -5.07 0.37
CA ALA A 413 7.58 -4.92 -0.62
C ALA A 413 8.12 -4.72 -2.05
N TYR A 414 9.17 -3.90 -2.23
CA TYR A 414 9.74 -3.69 -3.55
C TYR A 414 10.48 -4.91 -4.08
N GLU A 415 11.13 -5.70 -3.23
CA GLU A 415 11.75 -6.96 -3.64
C GLU A 415 10.70 -7.92 -4.21
N ARG A 416 9.57 -8.09 -3.51
CA ARG A 416 8.48 -8.93 -3.97
C ARG A 416 7.88 -8.41 -5.28
N LEU A 417 7.50 -7.14 -5.33
CA LEU A 417 6.85 -6.56 -6.50
C LEU A 417 7.75 -6.62 -7.74
N LEU A 418 9.05 -6.31 -7.60
CA LEU A 418 9.99 -6.42 -8.71
C LEU A 418 10.09 -7.86 -9.24
N LEU A 419 10.16 -8.86 -8.37
CA LEU A 419 10.15 -10.26 -8.82
C LEU A 419 8.88 -10.61 -9.60
N ASP A 420 7.72 -10.14 -9.17
CA ASP A 420 6.46 -10.41 -9.85
C ASP A 420 6.34 -9.66 -11.19
N VAL A 421 6.85 -8.42 -11.29
CA VAL A 421 7.00 -7.72 -12.57
C VAL A 421 7.90 -8.52 -13.52
N LEU A 422 9.05 -9.01 -13.04
CA LEU A 422 10.00 -9.78 -13.85
C LEU A 422 9.42 -11.14 -14.28
N ARG A 423 8.54 -11.73 -13.48
CA ARG A 423 7.79 -12.96 -13.83
C ARG A 423 6.57 -12.70 -14.72
N GLY A 424 6.07 -11.46 -14.77
CA GLY A 424 4.84 -11.12 -15.47
C GLY A 424 3.58 -11.49 -14.70
N HIS A 425 3.66 -11.55 -13.37
CA HIS A 425 2.53 -11.87 -12.49
C HIS A 425 1.81 -10.60 -12.04
N LEU A 426 0.54 -10.46 -12.40
CA LEU A 426 -0.24 -9.24 -12.16
C LEU A 426 -1.05 -9.22 -10.85
N THR A 427 -1.02 -10.31 -10.07
CA THR A 427 -1.91 -10.48 -8.90
C THR A 427 -1.76 -9.35 -7.86
N LEU A 428 -0.56 -8.82 -7.68
CA LEU A 428 -0.25 -7.76 -6.71
C LEU A 428 -0.32 -6.33 -7.29
N PHE A 429 -0.88 -6.16 -8.49
CA PHE A 429 -0.92 -4.88 -9.19
C PHE A 429 -2.36 -4.48 -9.49
N MET A 430 -2.67 -3.19 -9.32
CA MET A 430 -4.03 -2.71 -9.56
C MET A 430 -4.34 -2.69 -11.06
N ARG A 431 -5.48 -3.28 -11.44
CA ARG A 431 -6.04 -3.14 -12.78
C ARG A 431 -6.62 -1.73 -12.98
N SER A 432 -6.73 -1.28 -14.23
CA SER A 432 -7.27 0.05 -14.56
C SER A 432 -8.67 0.28 -13.99
N ASP A 433 -9.56 -0.70 -14.12
CA ASP A 433 -10.94 -0.64 -13.62
C ASP A 433 -11.03 -0.66 -12.09
N GLU A 434 -10.12 -1.35 -11.39
CA GLU A 434 -9.97 -1.26 -9.93
C GLU A 434 -9.60 0.16 -9.49
N LEU A 435 -8.61 0.76 -10.16
CA LEU A 435 -8.18 2.13 -9.86
C LEU A 435 -9.31 3.14 -10.09
N GLU A 436 -10.03 3.03 -11.20
CA GLU A 436 -11.17 3.91 -11.50
C GLU A 436 -12.32 3.72 -10.51
N ALA A 437 -12.68 2.49 -10.17
CA ALA A 437 -13.75 2.24 -9.18
C ALA A 437 -13.39 2.79 -7.79
N ALA A 438 -12.12 2.69 -7.39
CA ALA A 438 -11.63 3.32 -6.16
C ALA A 438 -11.77 4.85 -6.20
N TRP A 439 -11.37 5.49 -7.32
CA TRP A 439 -11.54 6.93 -7.49
C TRP A 439 -13.00 7.37 -7.51
N GLU A 440 -13.89 6.66 -8.20
CA GLU A 440 -15.32 6.98 -8.22
C GLU A 440 -15.95 6.96 -6.82
N TRP A 441 -15.45 6.13 -5.91
CA TRP A 441 -15.95 6.07 -4.54
C TRP A 441 -15.34 7.15 -3.64
N VAL A 442 -14.06 7.48 -3.83
CA VAL A 442 -13.33 8.45 -2.98
C VAL A 442 -13.54 9.90 -3.42
N GLU A 443 -13.63 10.19 -4.72
CA GLU A 443 -13.71 11.55 -5.25
C GLU A 443 -14.86 12.41 -4.68
N PRO A 444 -16.06 11.86 -4.40
CA PRO A 444 -17.11 12.62 -3.71
C PRO A 444 -16.67 13.21 -2.35
N ILE A 445 -15.73 12.57 -1.64
CA ILE A 445 -15.17 13.09 -0.37
C ILE A 445 -14.32 14.34 -0.64
N LEU A 446 -13.47 14.30 -1.67
CA LEU A 446 -12.65 15.45 -2.08
C LEU A 446 -13.52 16.63 -2.46
N ASN A 447 -14.50 16.40 -3.34
CA ASN A 447 -15.42 17.43 -3.80
C ASN A 447 -16.20 18.06 -2.64
N HIS A 448 -16.61 17.25 -1.66
CA HIS A 448 -17.29 17.73 -0.47
C HIS A 448 -16.41 18.66 0.37
N TRP A 449 -15.14 18.30 0.57
CA TRP A 449 -14.21 19.11 1.35
C TRP A 449 -13.77 20.40 0.64
N GLU A 450 -13.64 20.38 -0.68
CA GLU A 450 -13.34 21.58 -1.48
C GLU A 450 -14.47 22.60 -1.44
N GLN A 451 -15.72 22.14 -1.36
CA GLN A 451 -16.91 23.00 -1.22
C GLN A 451 -17.11 23.55 0.19
N GLN A 452 -16.47 22.96 1.20
CA GLN A 452 -16.52 23.47 2.56
C GLN A 452 -15.44 24.52 2.78
N GLU A 453 -15.75 25.56 3.55
CA GLU A 453 -14.75 26.53 4.05
C GLU A 453 -14.15 26.12 5.40
N ALA A 454 -14.67 25.07 6.03
CA ALA A 454 -14.25 24.63 7.35
C ALA A 454 -12.83 24.04 7.36
N ASP A 455 -12.03 24.42 8.35
CA ASP A 455 -10.73 23.81 8.62
C ASP A 455 -10.88 22.33 9.04
N PRO A 456 -9.89 21.46 8.73
CA PRO A 456 -9.85 20.11 9.30
C PRO A 456 -9.90 20.13 10.83
N ILE A 457 -10.55 19.13 11.42
CA ILE A 457 -10.70 19.05 12.87
C ILE A 457 -9.31 18.87 13.51
N PRO A 458 -8.92 19.72 14.49
CA PRO A 458 -7.61 19.61 15.08
C PRO A 458 -7.50 18.38 15.98
N TYR A 459 -6.33 17.75 15.99
CA TYR A 459 -5.94 16.75 16.98
C TYR A 459 -4.50 16.96 17.42
N ASN A 460 -4.16 16.62 18.66
CA ASN A 460 -2.79 16.79 19.14
C ASN A 460 -1.89 15.70 18.58
N ALA A 461 -0.69 16.05 18.13
CA ALA A 461 0.32 15.05 17.76
C ALA A 461 0.59 14.09 18.93
N GLY A 462 0.65 12.79 18.64
CA GLY A 462 0.76 11.70 19.60
C GLY A 462 -0.56 11.15 20.13
N THR A 463 -1.70 11.49 19.51
CA THR A 463 -3.02 10.95 19.86
C THR A 463 -3.59 10.10 18.72
N TRP A 464 -4.68 9.34 18.97
CA TRP A 464 -5.33 8.50 17.97
C TRP A 464 -6.21 9.25 16.95
N GLY A 465 -6.06 10.58 16.87
CA GLY A 465 -6.83 11.45 15.99
C GLY A 465 -7.84 12.31 16.74
N PRO A 466 -8.71 13.03 16.02
CA PRO A 466 -9.71 13.90 16.61
C PRO A 466 -10.83 13.09 17.29
N ALA A 467 -11.45 13.65 18.34
CA ALA A 467 -12.57 13.01 19.04
C ALA A 467 -13.77 12.66 18.12
N ALA A 468 -13.89 13.35 16.99
CA ALA A 468 -14.87 13.04 15.95
C ALA A 468 -14.68 11.62 15.36
N ALA A 469 -13.45 11.08 15.35
CA ALA A 469 -13.17 9.71 14.91
C ALA A 469 -13.70 8.67 15.91
N SER A 470 -13.61 8.93 17.22
CA SER A 470 -14.22 8.08 18.25
C SER A 470 -15.76 8.16 18.18
N ALA A 471 -16.30 9.36 17.98
CA ALA A 471 -17.74 9.56 17.79
C ALA A 471 -18.28 8.86 16.52
N LEU A 472 -17.49 8.76 15.44
CA LEU A 472 -17.86 8.10 14.19
C LEU A 472 -18.29 6.64 14.42
N ILE A 473 -17.46 5.88 15.15
CA ILE A 473 -17.73 4.48 15.50
C ILE A 473 -18.69 4.36 16.70
N GLY A 474 -18.62 5.31 17.64
CA GLY A 474 -19.49 5.37 18.82
C GLY A 474 -20.98 5.51 18.51
N ARG A 475 -21.35 6.12 17.37
CA ARG A 475 -22.75 6.18 16.90
C ARG A 475 -23.36 4.80 16.62
N ASP A 476 -22.52 3.80 16.36
CA ASP A 476 -22.95 2.42 16.15
C ASP A 476 -22.84 1.59 17.45
N GLY A 477 -22.57 2.21 18.60
CA GLY A 477 -22.37 1.54 19.89
C GLY A 477 -21.03 0.81 19.99
N LEU A 478 -20.08 1.16 19.13
CA LEU A 478 -18.78 0.52 18.99
C LEU A 478 -17.66 1.48 19.43
N GLN A 479 -16.45 0.94 19.60
CA GLN A 479 -15.25 1.71 19.93
C GLN A 479 -14.06 1.18 19.14
N TRP A 480 -13.07 2.04 18.94
CA TRP A 480 -11.80 1.60 18.34
C TRP A 480 -11.12 0.59 19.26
N ARG A 481 -10.31 -0.32 18.70
CA ARG A 481 -9.65 -1.37 19.48
C ARG A 481 -8.86 -0.80 20.65
N GLU A 482 -8.07 0.25 20.43
CA GLU A 482 -7.22 0.86 21.45
C GLU A 482 -8.00 1.63 22.53
N GLU A 483 -9.26 1.96 22.27
CA GLU A 483 -10.14 2.65 23.22
C GLU A 483 -10.86 1.66 24.15
N ALA A 484 -11.00 0.41 23.70
CA ALA A 484 -11.37 -0.67 24.60
C ALA A 484 -10.22 -0.84 25.60
N LEU A 485 -10.46 -0.44 26.86
CA LEU A 485 -9.52 -0.47 27.99
C LEU A 485 -8.48 -1.59 27.86
N PRO A 486 -7.18 -1.33 28.15
CA PRO A 486 -6.09 -2.21 27.80
C PRO A 486 -6.28 -3.63 28.34
N GLU A 487 -5.84 -4.58 27.51
CA GLU A 487 -5.31 -5.87 27.94
C GLU A 487 -4.44 -5.65 29.19
N VAL A 488 -4.84 -6.30 30.29
CA VAL A 488 -4.21 -6.22 31.62
C VAL A 488 -2.79 -6.78 31.58
#